data_AF-A0A5C6ZCL0-F1
#
_entry.id   AF-A0A5C6ZCL0-F1
#
_cell.length_a   1.000
_cell.length_b   1.000
_cell.length_c   1.000
_cell.angle_alpha   90.00
_cell.angle_beta   90.00
_cell.angle_gamma   90.00
#
_symmetry.space_group_name_H-M   'P 1'
#
loop_
_entity.id
_entity.type
_entity.pdbx_description
1 polymer ?
#
loop_
_entity_poly.entity_id
_entity_poly.type
_entity_poly.pdbx_seq_one_letter_code
_entity_poly.pdbx_strand_id
1 'polypeptide(L)' 'MRKLLLLSLLPILSFAQTQIGNDIDGEAIGDASGRTLSLSANGNVIAIGAFYKYRFSSSKIFINKHPTLHKHWSRRSN' A
#
# COMPACT_ATOMS: atom_id res chain seq x y z
N MET A 1 -4.88 41.24 9.57
CA MET A 1 -5.81 40.19 10.04
C MET A 1 -6.07 39.08 9.00
N ARG A 2 -6.11 39.36 7.68
CA ARG A 2 -6.31 38.34 6.63
C ARG A 2 -5.27 37.20 6.58
N LYS A 3 -4.04 37.42 7.03
CA LYS A 3 -2.96 36.42 7.02
C LYS A 3 -3.07 35.36 8.13
N LEU A 4 -3.78 35.65 9.23
CA LEU A 4 -3.95 34.68 10.33
C LEU A 4 -4.86 33.51 9.93
N LEU A 5 -5.80 33.74 9.01
CA LEU A 5 -6.78 32.73 8.57
C LEU A 5 -6.15 31.62 7.70
N LEU A 6 -5.01 31.91 7.05
CA LEU A 6 -4.24 30.87 6.36
C LEU A 6 -3.50 29.95 7.35
N LEU A 7 -3.01 30.48 8.47
CA LEU A 7 -2.31 29.68 9.47
C LEU A 7 -3.21 28.64 10.16
N SER A 8 -4.51 28.91 10.28
CA SER A 8 -5.48 27.96 10.83
C SER A 8 -5.78 26.77 9.91
N LEU A 9 -5.43 26.84 8.62
CA LEU A 9 -5.63 25.75 7.65
C LEU A 9 -4.40 24.85 7.50
N LEU A 10 -3.21 25.27 7.96
CA LEU A 10 -1.96 24.49 7.87
C LEU A 10 -2.07 23.03 8.38
N PRO A 11 -2.75 22.73 9.51
CA PRO A 11 -2.87 21.36 9.99
C PRO A 11 -3.72 20.50 9.05
N ILE A 12 -4.69 21.09 8.36
CA ILE A 12 -5.61 20.38 7.48
C ILE A 12 -4.91 20.01 6.16
N LEU A 13 -3.90 20.78 5.75
CA LEU A 13 -3.10 20.50 4.55
C LEU A 13 -2.00 19.44 4.77
N SER A 14 -1.63 19.13 6.01
CA SER A 14 -0.56 18.16 6.31
C SER A 14 -1.04 16.72 6.50
N PHE A 15 -2.34 16.50 6.66
CA PHE A 15 -2.93 15.15 6.72
C PHE A 15 -3.16 14.60 5.30
N ALA A 16 -2.08 14.25 4.61
CA ALA A 16 -2.13 13.50 3.36
C ALA A 16 -1.37 12.18 3.51
N GLN A 17 -1.93 11.10 2.98
CA GLN A 17 -1.22 9.83 2.88
C GLN A 17 -0.10 9.97 1.85
N THR A 18 1.13 9.66 2.25
CA THR A 18 2.27 9.60 1.32
C THR A 18 2.46 8.16 0.87
N GLN A 19 2.39 7.90 -0.43
CA GLN A 19 2.62 6.57 -0.99
C GLN A 19 4.07 6.13 -0.73
N ILE A 20 4.22 4.86 -0.37
CA ILE A 20 5.53 4.25 -0.11
C ILE A 20 5.77 3.16 -1.15
N GLY A 21 6.61 3.51 -2.13
CA GLY A 21 7.05 2.64 -3.20
C GLY A 21 6.14 2.58 -4.43
N ASN A 22 6.51 1.71 -5.37
CA ASN A 22 5.76 1.53 -6.62
C ASN A 22 4.39 0.88 -6.41
N ASP A 23 3.53 1.04 -7.42
CA ASP A 23 2.24 0.40 -7.48
C ASP A 23 2.38 -1.13 -7.40
N ILE A 24 1.36 -1.76 -6.83
CA ILE A 24 1.26 -3.21 -6.70
C ILE A 24 0.10 -3.69 -7.54
N ASP A 25 0.40 -4.22 -8.73
CA ASP A 25 -0.60 -4.74 -9.65
C ASP A 25 -1.11 -6.13 -9.24
N GLY A 26 -2.43 -6.34 -9.38
CA GLY A 26 -3.07 -7.65 -9.25
C GLY A 26 -2.77 -8.58 -10.43
N GLU A 27 -3.12 -9.87 -10.32
CA GLU A 27 -2.83 -10.83 -11.42
C GLU A 27 -3.74 -10.66 -12.63
N ALA A 28 -5.00 -10.32 -12.39
CA ALA A 28 -6.00 -10.21 -13.44
C ALA A 28 -7.09 -9.19 -13.06
N ILE A 29 -7.72 -8.62 -14.09
CA ILE A 29 -8.92 -7.80 -13.92
C ILE A 29 -9.99 -8.65 -13.21
N GLY A 30 -10.60 -8.08 -12.16
CA GLY A 30 -11.64 -8.73 -11.38
C GLY A 30 -11.15 -9.72 -10.32
N ASP A 31 -9.84 -9.89 -10.12
CA ASP A 31 -9.28 -10.87 -9.16
C ASP A 31 -9.45 -10.48 -7.68
N ALA A 32 -10.25 -9.46 -7.33
CA ALA A 32 -10.44 -9.00 -5.94
C ALA A 32 -9.13 -8.89 -5.11
N SER A 33 -8.02 -8.57 -5.79
CA SER A 33 -6.73 -8.32 -5.14
C SER A 33 -6.88 -7.16 -4.16
N GLY A 34 -6.28 -7.28 -2.97
CA GLY A 34 -6.43 -6.29 -1.91
C GLY A 34 -7.64 -6.50 -1.00
N ARG A 35 -8.42 -7.58 -1.19
CA ARG A 35 -9.57 -7.90 -0.31
C ARG A 35 -9.16 -8.21 1.12
N THR A 36 -7.96 -8.77 1.31
CA THR A 36 -7.34 -8.92 2.63
C THR A 36 -5.88 -8.46 2.58
N LEU A 37 -5.43 -7.84 3.67
CA LEU A 37 -4.11 -7.25 3.78
C LEU A 37 -3.50 -7.56 5.16
N SER A 38 -2.22 -7.91 5.19
CA SER A 38 -1.43 -7.99 6.42
C SER A 38 -0.05 -7.39 6.20
N LEU A 39 0.40 -6.56 7.14
CA LEU A 39 1.71 -5.92 7.14
C LEU A 39 2.54 -6.49 8.28
N SER A 40 3.77 -6.90 7.99
CA SER A 40 4.73 -7.29 9.03
C SER A 40 5.01 -6.12 9.97
N ALA A 41 5.29 -6.38 11.25
CA ALA A 41 5.55 -5.34 12.25
C ALA A 41 6.66 -4.33 11.85
N ASN A 42 7.67 -4.76 11.10
CA ASN A 42 8.76 -3.90 10.61
C ASN A 42 8.46 -3.20 9.27
N GLY A 43 7.27 -3.41 8.70
CA GLY A 43 6.82 -2.78 7.46
C GLY A 43 7.57 -3.19 6.19
N ASN A 44 8.30 -4.32 6.20
CA ASN A 44 9.10 -4.77 5.05
C ASN A 44 8.42 -5.85 4.21
N VAL A 45 7.40 -6.51 4.75
CA VAL A 45 6.62 -7.54 4.07
C VAL A 45 5.14 -7.19 4.12
N ILE A 46 4.49 -7.26 2.96
CA ILE A 46 3.03 -7.17 2.82
C ILE A 46 2.53 -8.49 2.25
N ALA A 47 1.49 -9.04 2.85
CA ALA A 47 0.68 -10.10 2.28
C ALA A 47 -0.63 -9.51 1.76
N ILE A 48 -0.97 -9.82 0.50
CA ILE A 48 -2.19 -9.39 -0.18
C ILE A 48 -2.96 -10.63 -0.60
N GLY A 49 -4.17 -10.79 -0.10
CA GLY A 49 -5.08 -11.87 -0.50
C GLY A 49 -6.11 -11.40 -1.51
N ALA A 50 -6.30 -12.20 -2.54
CA ALA A 50 -7.44 -12.21 -3.44
C ALA A 50 -8.39 -13.35 -3.02
N PHE A 51 -9.62 -12.99 -2.63
CA PHE A 51 -10.67 -13.99 -2.39
C PHE A 51 -11.85 -13.71 -3.31
N TYR A 52 -12.05 -14.63 -4.26
CA TYR A 52 -13.22 -14.64 -5.14
C TYR A 52 -13.97 -15.95 -4.95
N LYS A 53 -15.29 -15.89 -4.82
CA LYS A 53 -16.15 -17.04 -4.44
C LYS A 53 -16.01 -18.26 -5.37
N TYR A 54 -15.54 -18.04 -6.61
CA TYR A 54 -15.47 -19.05 -7.67
C TYR A 54 -14.07 -19.29 -8.24
N ARG A 55 -13.02 -18.66 -7.69
CA ARG A 55 -11.62 -18.87 -8.10
C ARG A 55 -10.79 -19.25 -6.89
N PHE A 56 -9.73 -20.03 -7.10
CA PHE A 56 -8.76 -20.32 -6.05
C PHE A 56 -8.31 -19.01 -5.40
N SER A 57 -8.27 -18.95 -4.07
CA SER A 57 -7.78 -17.77 -3.37
C SER A 57 -6.30 -17.62 -3.68
N SER A 58 -5.95 -16.58 -4.44
CA SER A 58 -4.56 -16.22 -4.72
C SER A 58 -4.06 -15.30 -3.61
N SER A 59 -3.14 -15.78 -2.78
CA SER A 59 -2.42 -14.94 -1.83
C SER A 59 -1.02 -14.63 -2.37
N LYS A 60 -0.64 -13.35 -2.36
CA LYS A 60 0.68 -12.87 -2.76
C LYS A 60 1.41 -12.26 -1.59
N ILE A 61 2.73 -12.41 -1.61
CA ILE A 61 3.64 -11.77 -0.67
C ILE A 61 4.55 -10.82 -1.46
N PHE A 62 4.62 -9.58 -1.00
CA PHE A 62 5.52 -8.55 -1.50
C PHE A 62 6.57 -8.25 -0.44
N ILE A 63 7.82 -8.16 -0.87
CA ILE A 63 8.94 -7.75 -0.03
C ILE A 63 9.46 -6.41 -0.55
N ASN A 64 9.74 -5.52 0.37
CA ASN A 64 10.51 -4.33 0.07
C ASN A 64 12.00 -4.69 -0.08
N LYS A 65 12.54 -4.58 -1.29
CA LYS A 65 13.94 -4.93 -1.58
C LYS A 65 14.95 -3.87 -1.12
N HIS A 66 14.50 -2.62 -0.94
CA HIS A 66 15.36 -1.51 -0.54
C HIS A 66 14.65 -0.67 0.55
N PRO A 67 15.03 -0.81 1.83
CA PRO A 67 14.46 -0.02 2.93
C PRO A 67 15.03 1.40 2.97
N THR A 68 15.01 2.08 1.82
CA THR A 68 15.28 3.52 1.71
C THR A 68 13.95 4.28 1.72
N LEU A 69 14.00 5.61 1.71
CA LEU A 69 12.82 6.48 1.63
C LEU A 69 11.88 6.13 0.46
N HIS A 70 12.42 5.56 -0.62
CA HIS A 70 11.66 5.06 -1.75
C HIS A 70 11.71 3.53 -1.77
N LYS A 71 10.83 2.89 -0.99
CA LYS A 71 10.69 1.43 -0.99
C LYS A 71 10.39 0.93 -2.40
N HIS A 72 10.85 -0.26 -2.74
CA HIS A 72 10.51 -0.91 -4.00
C HIS A 72 9.87 -2.27 -3.69
N TRP A 73 8.57 -2.37 -3.96
CA TRP A 73 7.79 -3.58 -3.72
C TRP A 73 8.01 -4.56 -4.87
N SER A 74 8.50 -5.74 -4.52
CA SER A 74 8.69 -6.84 -5.47
C SER A 74 7.98 -8.08 -4.97
N ARG A 75 7.30 -8.77 -5.88
CA ARG A 75 6.68 -10.07 -5.58
C ARG A 75 7.78 -11.02 -5.11
N ARG A 76 7.56 -11.66 -3.97
CA ARG A 76 8.38 -12.79 -3.54
C ARG A 76 8.05 -13.97 -4.48
N SER A 77 8.96 -14.32 -5.39
CA SER A 77 8.87 -15.63 -6.05
C SER A 77 9.34 -16.70 -5.06
N ASN A 78 8.80 -17.91 -5.20
CA ASN A 78 9.46 -19.09 -4.65
C ASN A 78 10.77 -19.34 -5.41
#